data_AF-A0A8D8XKT0-F1
#
_entry.id   AF-A0A8D8XKT0-F1
#
_cell.length_a   1.000
_cell.length_b   1.000
_cell.length_c   1.000
_cell.angle_alpha   90.00
_cell.angle_beta   90.00
_cell.angle_gamma   90.00
#
_symmetry.space_group_name_H-M   'P 1'
#
loop_
_entity.id
_entity.type
_entity.pdbx_description
1 polymer ?
#
loop_
_entity_poly.entity_id
_entity_poly.type
_entity_poly.pdbx_seq_one_letter_code
_entity_poly.pdbx_strand_id
1 'polypeptide(L)'
;MVNAYKKIHRFSEVLSYFSTRQWLFNDKNTSALWRKLNEQDQKYFNFDIGSLVWEDYFYTHMRGLRVYLVKDSLDTVPQGIRKRHRFMLAHYTLIALVVSLLCLCFLNLFSFIWRR
;
A
#
# COMPACT_ATOMS: atom_id res chain seq x y z
N MET A 1 19.65 -12.00 3.61
CA MET A 1 18.72 -10.91 3.98
C MET A 1 19.33 -9.51 3.90
N VAL A 2 20.58 -9.31 4.34
CA VAL A 2 21.27 -7.99 4.32
C VAL A 2 21.33 -7.34 2.93
N ASN A 3 21.56 -8.12 1.86
CA ASN A 3 21.74 -7.55 0.51
C ASN A 3 20.44 -7.01 -0.12
N ALA A 4 19.30 -7.67 0.11
CA ALA A 4 18.01 -7.18 -0.35
C ALA A 4 17.62 -5.89 0.38
N TYR A 5 17.83 -5.85 1.71
CA TYR A 5 17.60 -4.67 2.51
C TYR A 5 18.46 -3.48 2.07
N LYS A 6 19.75 -3.70 1.79
CA LYS A 6 20.64 -2.65 1.23
C LYS A 6 20.11 -2.07 -0.09
N LYS A 7 19.61 -2.92 -1.00
CA LYS A 7 19.02 -2.48 -2.27
C LYS A 7 17.75 -1.66 -2.05
N ILE A 8 16.85 -2.13 -1.19
CA ILE A 8 15.61 -1.43 -0.83
C ILE A 8 15.94 -0.07 -0.23
N HIS A 9 16.86 -0.04 0.74
CA HIS A 9 17.25 1.19 1.42
C HIS A 9 17.83 2.23 0.47
N ARG A 10 18.77 1.84 -0.40
CA ARG A 10 19.32 2.73 -1.43
C ARG A 10 18.24 3.25 -2.37
N PHE A 11 17.29 2.40 -2.77
CA PHE A 11 16.18 2.84 -3.62
C PHE A 11 15.27 3.83 -2.89
N SER A 12 14.95 3.58 -1.62
CA SER A 12 14.19 4.49 -0.77
C SER A 12 14.88 5.84 -0.59
N GLU A 13 16.21 5.88 -0.42
CA GLU A 13 16.95 7.14 -0.35
C GLU A 13 16.80 7.95 -1.64
N VAL A 14 16.97 7.32 -2.80
CA VAL A 14 16.83 7.99 -4.10
C VAL A 14 15.39 8.47 -4.33
N LEU A 15 14.40 7.65 -3.96
CA LEU A 15 13.00 7.98 -4.17
C LEU A 15 12.48 9.03 -3.17
N SER A 16 13.13 9.17 -2.01
CA SER A 16 12.67 10.01 -0.90
C SER A 16 12.38 11.44 -1.33
N TYR A 17 13.19 12.02 -2.21
CA TYR A 17 13.00 13.36 -2.73
C TYR A 17 11.67 13.52 -3.48
N PHE A 18 11.32 12.52 -4.29
CA PHE A 18 10.10 12.53 -5.11
C PHE A 18 8.86 12.15 -4.30
N SER A 19 8.99 11.19 -3.37
CA SER A 19 7.84 10.62 -2.66
C SER A 19 7.44 11.37 -1.39
N THR A 20 8.34 12.13 -0.76
CA THR A 20 8.05 12.78 0.54
C THR A 20 7.69 14.26 0.44
N ARG A 21 7.85 14.86 -0.74
CA ARG A 21 7.52 16.27 -0.99
C ARG A 21 6.11 16.39 -1.55
N GLN A 22 5.45 17.49 -1.23
CA GLN A 22 4.19 17.86 -1.87
C GLN A 22 4.47 18.47 -3.23
N TRP A 23 3.75 17.99 -4.24
CA TRP A 23 3.82 18.47 -5.60
C TRP A 23 2.47 19.04 -5.98
N LEU A 24 2.43 20.34 -6.29
CA LEU A 24 1.24 20.98 -6.84
C LEU A 24 1.30 20.88 -8.36
N PHE A 25 0.55 19.94 -8.91
CA PHE A 25 0.38 19.81 -10.35
C PHE A 25 -0.77 20.71 -10.80
N ASN A 26 -0.49 21.64 -11.72
CA ASN A 26 -1.48 22.51 -12.32
C ASN A 26 -1.92 21.93 -13.67
N ASP A 27 -3.18 21.51 -13.78
CA ASP A 27 -3.75 20.86 -14.96
C ASP A 27 -4.70 21.77 -15.77
N LYS A 28 -4.77 23.06 -15.44
CA LYS A 28 -5.75 24.00 -16.02
C LYS A 28 -5.82 23.95 -17.55
N ASN A 29 -4.67 23.86 -18.21
CA ASN A 29 -4.60 23.80 -19.68
C ASN A 29 -5.16 22.48 -20.22
N THR A 30 -4.85 21.36 -19.57
CA THR A 30 -5.36 20.03 -19.94
C THR A 30 -6.87 19.96 -19.75
N SER A 31 -7.38 20.46 -18.62
CA SER A 31 -8.82 20.55 -18.35
C SER A 31 -9.53 21.49 -19.33
N ALA A 32 -8.92 22.63 -19.67
CA ALA A 32 -9.46 23.54 -20.68
C ALA A 32 -9.49 22.91 -22.08
N LEU A 33 -8.45 22.15 -22.45
CA LEU A 33 -8.41 21.42 -23.70
C LEU A 33 -9.50 20.35 -23.75
N TRP A 34 -9.65 19.55 -22.69
CA TRP A 34 -10.69 18.54 -22.59
C TRP A 34 -12.09 19.12 -22.84
N ARG A 35 -12.41 20.25 -22.19
CA ARG A 35 -13.69 20.95 -22.35
C ARG A 35 -13.93 21.54 -23.75
N LYS A 36 -12.88 21.73 -24.55
CA LYS A 36 -12.98 22.23 -25.94
C LYS A 36 -13.19 21.13 -26.97
N LEU A 37 -12.90 19.87 -26.62
CA LEU A 37 -13.09 18.75 -27.53
C LEU A 37 -14.58 18.49 -27.75
N ASN A 38 -14.92 18.01 -28.94
CA ASN A 38 -16.25 17.52 -29.22
C ASN A 38 -16.45 16.14 -28.55
N GLU A 39 -17.70 15.69 -28.47
CA GLU A 39 -18.04 14.41 -27.81
C GLU A 39 -17.41 13.20 -28.49
N GLN A 40 -17.20 13.25 -29.82
CA GLN A 40 -16.56 12.15 -30.55
C GLN A 40 -15.09 11.99 -30.14
N ASP A 41 -14.33 13.08 -30.14
CA ASP A 41 -12.92 13.09 -29.79
C ASP A 41 -12.70 12.73 -28.31
N GLN A 42 -13.58 13.23 -27.42
CA GLN A 42 -13.56 12.83 -26.01
C GLN A 42 -13.76 11.32 -25.84
N LYS A 43 -14.67 10.72 -26.63
CA LYS A 43 -14.93 9.28 -26.57
C LYS A 43 -13.77 8.44 -27.11
N TYR A 44 -13.16 8.85 -28.22
CA TYR A 44 -12.06 8.09 -28.82
C TYR A 44 -10.73 8.28 -28.10
N PHE A 45 -10.51 9.45 -27.50
CA PHE A 45 -9.26 9.83 -26.84
C PHE A 45 -9.50 10.35 -25.43
N ASN A 46 -10.06 9.50 -24.57
CA ASN A 46 -10.29 9.90 -23.19
C ASN A 46 -8.97 10.00 -22.41
N PHE A 47 -8.59 11.24 -22.07
CA PHE A 47 -7.46 11.55 -21.19
C PHE A 47 -7.89 12.24 -19.90
N ASP A 48 -9.20 12.28 -19.61
CA ASP A 48 -9.71 12.79 -18.35
C ASP A 48 -9.50 11.78 -17.23
N ILE A 49 -8.52 12.07 -16.37
CA ILE A 49 -8.18 11.27 -15.19
C ILE A 49 -9.37 11.18 -14.22
N GLY A 50 -10.25 12.17 -14.18
CA GLY A 50 -11.44 12.17 -13.32
C GLY A 50 -12.46 11.09 -13.70
N SER A 51 -12.47 10.68 -14.97
CA SER A 51 -13.35 9.61 -15.47
C SER A 51 -12.83 8.20 -15.20
N LEU A 52 -11.60 8.06 -14.69
CA LEU A 52 -10.95 6.77 -14.47
C LEU A 52 -11.55 6.05 -13.26
N VAL A 53 -12.01 4.81 -13.47
CA VAL A 53 -12.37 3.90 -12.37
C VAL A 53 -11.08 3.33 -11.78
N TRP A 54 -10.61 3.94 -10.69
CA TRP A 54 -9.33 3.59 -10.05
C TRP A 54 -9.25 2.13 -9.61
N GLU A 55 -10.36 1.53 -9.16
CA GLU A 55 -10.40 0.14 -8.74
C GLU A 55 -10.03 -0.81 -9.90
N ASP A 56 -10.69 -0.66 -11.05
CA ASP A 56 -10.44 -1.47 -12.25
C ASP A 56 -9.03 -1.25 -12.82
N TYR A 57 -8.59 0.01 -12.81
CA TYR A 57 -7.24 0.38 -13.23
C TYR A 57 -6.19 -0.35 -12.40
N PHE A 58 -6.25 -0.22 -11.07
CA PHE A 58 -5.27 -0.86 -10.20
C PHE A 58 -5.41 -2.38 -10.18
N TYR A 59 -6.63 -2.91 -10.27
CA TYR A 59 -6.86 -4.35 -10.38
C TYR A 59 -6.12 -4.95 -11.58
N THR A 60 -6.31 -4.34 -12.76
CA THR A 60 -5.67 -4.79 -14.00
C THR A 60 -4.17 -4.54 -13.97
N HIS A 61 -3.76 -3.35 -13.52
CA HIS A 61 -2.36 -2.96 -13.45
C HIS A 61 -1.54 -3.85 -12.52
N MET A 62 -2.06 -4.18 -11.33
CA MET A 62 -1.38 -5.07 -10.37
C MET A 62 -1.21 -6.48 -10.90
N ARG A 63 -2.20 -7.02 -11.63
CA ARG A 63 -2.08 -8.34 -12.28
C ARG A 63 -1.02 -8.33 -13.38
N GLY A 64 -1.00 -7.28 -14.20
CA GLY A 64 0.05 -7.09 -15.21
C GLY A 64 1.44 -7.00 -14.60
N LEU A 65 1.61 -6.18 -13.55
CA LEU A 65 2.87 -6.05 -12.82
C LEU A 65 3.36 -7.40 -12.29
N ARG A 66 2.46 -8.18 -11.69
CA ARG A 66 2.79 -9.51 -11.15
C ARG A 66 3.29 -10.46 -12.23
N VAL A 67 2.57 -10.57 -13.35
CA VAL A 67 2.90 -11.52 -14.41
C VAL A 67 4.15 -11.10 -15.18
N TYR A 68 4.28 -9.82 -15.53
CA TYR A 68 5.32 -9.38 -16.46
C TYR A 68 6.59 -8.87 -15.78
N LEU A 69 6.48 -8.13 -14.67
CA LEU A 69 7.65 -7.59 -13.96
C LEU A 69 8.15 -8.54 -12.89
N VAL A 70 7.23 -9.06 -12.07
CA VAL A 70 7.58 -9.98 -10.97
C VAL A 70 7.78 -11.41 -11.47
N LYS A 71 7.25 -11.74 -12.66
CA LYS A 71 7.30 -13.08 -13.26
C LYS A 71 6.66 -14.15 -12.37
N ASP A 72 5.56 -13.81 -11.71
CA ASP A 72 4.79 -14.71 -10.84
C ASP A 72 3.39 -14.94 -11.44
N SER A 73 2.98 -16.21 -11.52
CA SER A 73 1.67 -16.60 -12.06
C SER A 73 0.53 -16.10 -11.15
N LEU A 74 -0.67 -16.02 -11.70
CA LEU A 74 -1.89 -15.74 -10.94
C LEU A 74 -2.34 -16.95 -10.11
N ASP A 75 -1.89 -18.15 -10.45
CA ASP A 75 -2.26 -19.39 -9.72
C ASP A 75 -1.69 -19.44 -8.30
N THR A 76 -0.67 -18.64 -8.02
CA THR A 76 -0.05 -18.54 -6.69
C THR A 76 -0.81 -17.60 -5.75
N VAL A 77 -1.80 -16.83 -6.25
CA VAL A 77 -2.59 -15.88 -5.45
C VAL A 77 -3.32 -16.54 -4.27
N PRO A 78 -4.04 -17.67 -4.43
CA PRO A 78 -4.70 -18.34 -3.30
C PRO A 78 -3.73 -18.80 -2.22
N GLN A 79 -2.53 -19.23 -2.61
CA GLN A 79 -1.48 -19.62 -1.66
C GLN A 79 -0.97 -18.41 -0.88
N GLY A 80 -0.79 -17.27 -1.57
CA GLY A 80 -0.45 -15.98 -0.95
C GLY A 80 -1.48 -15.52 0.08
N ILE A 81 -2.77 -15.63 -0.26
CA ILE A 81 -3.88 -15.30 0.66
C ILE A 81 -3.83 -16.17 1.91
N ARG A 82 -3.69 -17.50 1.77
CA ARG A 82 -3.56 -18.42 2.91
C ARG A 82 -2.34 -18.10 3.78
N LYS A 83 -1.20 -17.76 3.17
CA LYS A 83 0.01 -17.36 3.89
C LYS A 83 -0.21 -16.05 4.66
N ARG A 84 -0.87 -15.06 4.05
CA ARG A 84 -1.22 -13.80 4.70
C ARG A 84 -2.13 -14.03 5.91
N HIS A 85 -3.17 -14.87 5.78
CA HIS A 85 -4.03 -15.20 6.92
C HIS A 85 -3.26 -15.81 8.09
N ARG A 86 -2.36 -16.76 7.82
CA ARG A 86 -1.50 -17.35 8.86
C ARG A 86 -0.63 -16.31 9.56
N PHE A 87 -0.02 -15.39 8.82
CA PHE A 87 0.77 -14.31 9.42
C PHE A 87 -0.08 -13.30 10.19
N MET A 88 -1.29 -12.98 9.72
CA MET A 88 -2.20 -12.12 10.48
C MET A 88 -2.58 -12.77 11.80
N LEU A 89 -2.95 -14.06 11.80
CA LEU A 89 -3.25 -14.79 13.03
C LEU A 89 -2.05 -14.77 13.99
N ALA A 90 -0.85 -15.12 13.51
CA ALA A 90 0.36 -15.09 14.33
C ALA A 90 0.65 -13.71 14.91
N HIS A 91 0.46 -12.65 14.12
CA HIS A 91 0.66 -11.27 14.55
C HIS A 91 -0.33 -10.85 15.64
N TYR A 92 -1.63 -11.13 15.45
CA TYR A 92 -2.64 -10.80 16.45
C TYR A 92 -2.47 -11.62 17.73
N THR A 93 -2.10 -12.90 17.64
CA THR A 93 -1.80 -13.71 18.82
C THR A 93 -0.60 -13.16 19.59
N LEU A 94 0.45 -12.72 18.88
CA LEU A 94 1.63 -12.14 19.51
C LEU A 94 1.29 -10.82 20.21
N ILE A 95 0.54 -9.93 19.55
CA ILE A 95 0.11 -8.66 20.15
C ILE A 95 -0.73 -8.92 21.41
N ALA A 96 -1.69 -9.85 21.34
CA ALA A 96 -2.53 -10.17 22.49
C ALA A 96 -1.71 -10.68 23.68
N LEU A 97 -0.71 -11.54 23.44
CA LEU A 97 0.19 -12.03 24.48
C LEU A 97 1.02 -10.89 25.09
N VAL A 98 1.61 -10.03 24.27
CA VAL A 98 2.41 -8.89 24.74
C VAL A 98 1.55 -7.93 25.57
N VAL A 99 0.36 -7.58 25.10
CA VAL A 99 -0.57 -6.71 25.82
C VAL A 99 -1.01 -7.35 27.14
N SER A 100 -1.33 -8.65 27.15
CA SER A 100 -1.70 -9.37 28.36
C SER A 100 -0.56 -9.35 29.39
N LEU A 101 0.68 -9.61 28.99
CA LEU A 101 1.84 -9.54 29.87
C LEU A 101 2.05 -8.13 30.43
N LEU A 102 1.94 -7.10 29.59
CA LEU A 102 2.05 -5.70 30.02
C LEU A 102 0.94 -5.32 31.03
N CYS A 103 -0.30 -5.74 30.81
CA CYS A 103 -1.40 -5.55 31.74
C CYS A 103 -1.14 -6.26 33.08
N LEU A 104 -0.67 -7.50 33.06
CA LEU A 104 -0.34 -8.25 34.29
C LEU A 104 0.81 -7.59 35.06
N CYS A 105 1.86 -7.12 34.38
CA CYS A 105 2.94 -6.36 35.00
C CYS A 105 2.42 -5.07 35.64
N PHE A 106 1.56 -4.33 34.94
CA PHE A 106 0.96 -3.10 35.44
C PHE A 106 0.10 -3.34 36.69
N LEU A 107 -0.75 -4.38 36.68
CA LEU A 107 -1.58 -4.75 37.83
C LEU A 107 -0.73 -5.17 39.03
N ASN A 108 0.33 -5.96 38.80
CA ASN A 108 1.25 -6.33 39.88
C ASN A 108 1.94 -5.10 40.49
N LEU A 109 2.43 -4.17 39.67
CA LEU A 109 3.03 -2.91 40.15
C LEU A 109 2.03 -2.08 40.97
N PHE A 110 0.79 -1.97 40.50
CA PHE A 110 -0.26 -1.25 41.22
C PHE A 110 -0.58 -1.90 42.58
N SER A 111 -0.73 -3.24 42.60
CA SER A 111 -0.97 -3.99 43.83
C SER A 111 0.18 -3.89 44.83
N PHE A 112 1.43 -3.80 44.35
CA PHE A 112 2.61 -3.63 45.17
C PHE A 112 2.69 -2.24 45.80
N ILE A 113 2.35 -1.19 45.04
CA ILE A 113 2.30 0.20 45.51
C ILE A 113 1.19 0.39 46.54
N TRP A 114 0.00 -0.19 46.32
CA TRP A 114 -1.13 -0.07 47.26
C TRP A 114 -0.93 -0.85 48.57
N ARG A 115 -0.08 -1.89 48.57
CA ARG A 115 0.20 -2.72 49.74
C ARG A 115 1.33 -2.17 50.63
N ARG A 116 2.02 -1.11 50.21
CA ARG A 116 3.09 -0.43 50.95
C ARG A 116 2.56 0.87 51.55
#